data_AF-A0A6A1XW71-F1
#
_entry.id   AF-A0A6A1XW71-F1
#
_cell.length_a   1.000
_cell.length_b   1.000
_cell.length_c   1.000
_cell.angle_alpha   90.00
_cell.angle_beta   90.00
_cell.angle_gamma   90.00
#
_symmetry.space_group_name_H-M   'P 1'
#
loop_
_entity.id
_entity.type
_entity.pdbx_description
1 polymer ?
#
loop_
_entity_poly.entity_id
_entity_poly.type
_entity_poly.pdbx_seq_one_letter_code
_entity_poly.pdbx_strand_id
1 'polypeptide(L)'
;MRLRNYLYIGIAALSFVACSDWTETERVTFPEQEDITRHIPFIEAQGEEDLMPSQREYYRQLREYRKTPHVKGFGWYGNWTGKGTNPQNYLKMLPDSVDFVSLWGARGYLSDEQKADLKFFQEVKGGKALLCWIVQDIGSAITPQGKDMHQYWVEELGGGDPVKGSIAYANAICDTIEKYNIDGFDIDYEPGYGHSGTIANGQEISPKGNTKMQAFIETLSARLRPAGRMLVMDGQPDLLSTETSKLIDHYIYQAYWESNTNSVIRKINHPHLEDWERKTIITAEFEQGWRTGGITYYSSSVRPEFRYIYGAQLFDYATMDLPSGKRIGGIGTYHMEYDFANEPSYKWLRTALYYGNQVYPGKFE
;
A
#
# COMPACT_ATOMS: atom_id res chain seq x y z
N MET A 1 -61.55 28.95 3.03
CA MET A 1 -61.17 27.54 2.80
C MET A 1 -60.38 27.43 1.49
N ARG A 2 -59.04 27.54 1.56
CA ARG A 2 -58.10 27.17 0.48
C ARG A 2 -56.78 26.76 1.17
N LEU A 3 -56.60 25.46 1.38
CA LEU A 3 -55.30 24.89 1.75
C LEU A 3 -54.40 24.97 0.51
N ARG A 4 -53.18 25.47 0.69
CA ARG A 4 -52.14 25.44 -0.33
C ARG A 4 -50.98 24.61 0.23
N ASN A 5 -50.93 23.37 -0.21
CA ASN A 5 -49.84 22.44 0.08
C ASN A 5 -48.54 22.97 -0.53
N TYR A 6 -47.49 23.10 0.28
CA TYR A 6 -46.12 23.26 -0.20
C TYR A 6 -45.31 22.06 0.27
N LEU A 7 -45.07 21.16 -0.67
CA LEU A 7 -44.14 20.05 -0.54
C LEU A 7 -42.74 20.61 -0.89
N TYR A 8 -41.87 20.77 0.11
CA TYR A 8 -40.46 21.11 -0.14
C TYR A 8 -39.68 19.81 -0.38
N ILE A 9 -39.43 19.49 -1.65
CA ILE A 9 -38.44 18.49 -2.05
C ILE A 9 -37.09 19.21 -2.07
N GLY A 10 -36.26 18.94 -1.08
CA GLY A 10 -34.86 19.38 -1.07
C GLY A 10 -34.04 18.51 -2.03
N ILE A 11 -33.69 19.07 -3.19
CA ILE A 11 -32.69 18.49 -4.09
C ILE A 11 -31.32 18.99 -3.61
N ALA A 12 -30.52 18.10 -3.03
CA ALA A 12 -29.10 18.36 -2.79
C ALA A 12 -28.38 18.31 -4.14
N ALA A 13 -28.07 19.49 -4.71
CA ALA A 13 -27.21 19.60 -5.87
C ALA A 13 -25.74 19.46 -5.40
N LEU A 14 -25.15 18.29 -5.65
CA LEU A 14 -23.71 18.09 -5.59
C LEU A 14 -23.09 18.75 -6.82
N SER A 15 -22.53 19.94 -6.62
CA SER A 15 -21.78 20.67 -7.64
C SER A 15 -20.42 20.00 -7.84
N PHE A 16 -20.32 19.11 -8.83
CA PHE A 16 -19.02 18.65 -9.32
C PHE A 16 -18.36 19.78 -10.11
N VAL A 17 -17.36 20.42 -9.52
CA VAL A 17 -16.46 21.32 -10.26
C VAL A 17 -15.47 20.44 -11.00
N ALA A 18 -15.70 20.25 -12.29
CA ALA A 18 -14.72 19.75 -13.24
C ALA A 18 -14.03 20.95 -13.90
N CYS A 19 -12.70 21.07 -13.71
CA CYS A 19 -11.70 21.83 -14.50
C CYS A 19 -10.42 21.93 -13.66
N SER A 20 -9.18 21.86 -14.15
CA SER A 20 -8.61 21.67 -15.50
C SER A 20 -7.07 21.52 -15.31
N ASP A 21 -6.42 20.71 -16.15
CA ASP A 21 -4.98 20.38 -16.16
C ASP A 21 -4.42 19.51 -15.03
N TRP A 22 -4.04 18.30 -15.39
CA TRP A 22 -3.70 17.21 -14.45
C TRP A 22 -2.19 17.05 -14.25
N THR A 23 -1.43 17.90 -14.94
CA THR A 23 0.00 18.09 -14.75
C THR A 23 0.30 19.13 -13.68
N GLU A 24 -0.70 19.82 -13.15
CA GLU A 24 -0.53 20.67 -11.98
C GLU A 24 -0.33 19.78 -10.75
N THR A 25 0.73 20.06 -9.98
CA THR A 25 0.91 19.48 -8.65
C THR A 25 -0.37 19.71 -7.86
N GLU A 26 -0.82 18.72 -7.05
CA GLU A 26 -1.95 18.90 -6.11
C GLU A 26 -1.59 19.97 -5.07
N ARG A 27 -1.58 21.23 -5.49
CA ARG A 27 -1.48 22.38 -4.64
C ARG A 27 -2.90 22.85 -4.43
N VAL A 28 -3.56 22.24 -3.44
CA VAL A 28 -4.87 22.72 -3.01
C VAL A 28 -4.69 24.14 -2.49
N THR A 29 -5.31 25.10 -3.16
CA THR A 29 -5.36 26.49 -2.70
C THR A 29 -6.58 26.63 -1.79
N PHE A 30 -6.39 27.24 -0.63
CA PHE A 30 -7.45 27.39 0.37
C PHE A 30 -7.86 28.86 0.49
N PRO A 31 -9.16 29.17 0.58
CA PRO A 31 -9.69 30.53 0.49
C PRO A 31 -9.30 31.44 1.66
N GLU A 32 -8.83 30.87 2.77
CA GLU A 32 -8.54 31.57 4.02
C GLU A 32 -7.12 32.17 4.08
N GLN A 33 -6.36 32.15 2.99
CA GLN A 33 -4.96 32.59 2.96
C GLN A 33 -4.74 34.10 3.16
N GLU A 34 -5.78 34.93 3.14
CA GLU A 34 -5.66 36.40 3.18
C GLU A 34 -5.66 37.01 4.59
N ASP A 35 -6.07 36.30 5.65
CA ASP A 35 -6.27 36.86 7.01
C ASP A 35 -5.49 36.12 8.14
N ILE A 36 -4.39 35.43 7.81
CA ILE A 36 -3.68 34.55 8.75
C ILE A 36 -2.46 35.24 9.39
N THR A 37 -2.40 35.30 10.73
CA THR A 37 -1.24 35.81 11.49
C THR A 37 -0.09 34.81 11.65
N ARG A 38 -0.28 33.52 11.31
CA ARG A 38 0.76 32.47 11.32
C ARG A 38 0.44 31.35 10.31
N HIS A 39 1.23 31.24 9.25
CA HIS A 39 1.16 30.15 8.27
C HIS A 39 2.28 29.14 8.56
N ILE A 40 1.92 27.89 8.89
CA ILE A 40 2.87 26.79 9.04
C ILE A 40 2.91 26.02 7.71
N PRO A 41 4.07 25.94 7.01
CA PRO A 41 4.22 25.11 5.83
C PRO A 41 3.83 23.65 6.13
N PHE A 42 3.18 22.97 5.20
CA PHE A 42 2.69 21.61 5.42
C PHE A 42 3.78 20.60 5.80
N ILE A 43 4.99 20.76 5.25
CA ILE A 43 6.15 19.93 5.62
C ILE A 43 6.59 20.13 7.08
N GLU A 44 6.28 21.27 7.69
CA GLU A 44 6.58 21.60 9.09
C GLU A 44 5.43 21.22 10.05
N ALA A 45 4.19 21.06 9.54
CA ALA A 45 3.03 20.69 10.36
C ALA A 45 3.20 19.32 11.04
N GLN A 46 2.85 19.23 12.32
CA GLN A 46 3.00 18.03 13.15
C GLN A 46 1.66 17.39 13.54
N GLY A 47 0.55 18.12 13.42
CA GLY A 47 -0.79 17.61 13.69
C GLY A 47 -1.89 18.46 13.05
N GLU A 48 -3.16 18.11 13.27
CA GLU A 48 -4.31 18.86 12.75
C GLU A 48 -4.37 20.30 13.31
N GLU A 49 -3.84 20.52 14.52
CA GLU A 49 -3.76 21.83 15.17
C GLU A 49 -2.90 22.85 14.40
N ASP A 50 -1.96 22.38 13.58
CA ASP A 50 -1.11 23.22 12.73
C ASP A 50 -1.77 23.55 11.38
N LEU A 51 -2.95 22.99 11.10
CA LEU A 51 -3.66 23.13 9.83
C LEU A 51 -4.79 24.18 9.91
N MET A 52 -5.01 24.86 8.80
CA MET A 52 -6.16 25.75 8.62
C MET A 52 -7.50 24.99 8.70
N PRO A 53 -8.61 25.63 9.10
CA PRO A 53 -9.94 25.01 9.09
C PRO A 53 -10.28 24.28 7.79
N SER A 54 -10.03 24.90 6.64
CA SER A 54 -10.27 24.28 5.33
C SER A 54 -9.39 23.05 5.05
N GLN A 55 -8.14 23.06 5.52
CA GLN A 55 -7.22 21.91 5.42
C GLN A 55 -7.68 20.75 6.30
N ARG A 56 -8.11 21.03 7.52
CA ARG A 56 -8.67 20.00 8.42
C ARG A 56 -9.90 19.34 7.81
N GLU A 57 -10.81 20.13 7.23
CA GLU A 57 -11.99 19.60 6.55
C GLU A 57 -11.63 18.75 5.32
N TYR A 58 -10.64 19.19 4.53
CA TYR A 58 -10.12 18.39 3.42
C TYR A 58 -9.59 17.03 3.88
N TYR A 59 -8.70 17.00 4.88
CA TYR A 59 -8.13 15.74 5.37
C TYR A 59 -9.16 14.86 6.08
N ARG A 60 -10.18 15.45 6.71
CA ARG A 60 -11.34 14.70 7.22
C ARG A 60 -12.06 13.98 6.07
N GLN A 61 -12.33 14.66 4.96
CA GLN A 61 -12.96 14.04 3.79
C GLN A 61 -12.07 12.97 3.15
N LEU A 62 -10.75 13.20 3.09
CA LEU A 62 -9.79 12.20 2.61
C LEU A 62 -9.85 10.92 3.45
N ARG A 63 -9.91 11.04 4.78
CA ARG A 63 -10.07 9.87 5.67
C ARG A 63 -11.39 9.14 5.47
N GLU A 64 -12.48 9.83 5.12
CA GLU A 64 -13.72 9.18 4.74
C GLU A 64 -13.63 8.48 3.36
N TYR A 65 -12.98 9.11 2.39
CA TYR A 65 -12.74 8.53 1.06
C TYR A 65 -12.00 7.19 1.15
N ARG A 66 -10.97 7.10 2.00
CA ARG A 66 -10.17 5.88 2.22
C ARG A 66 -10.98 4.68 2.73
N LYS A 67 -12.16 4.92 3.31
CA LYS A 67 -13.07 3.85 3.77
C LYS A 67 -13.95 3.32 2.64
N THR A 68 -14.06 4.03 1.52
CA THR A 68 -14.89 3.61 0.39
C THR A 68 -14.16 2.56 -0.47
N PRO A 69 -14.87 1.69 -1.20
CA PRO A 69 -14.23 0.85 -2.21
C PRO A 69 -13.68 1.71 -3.36
N HIS A 70 -12.38 1.63 -3.60
CA HIS A 70 -11.68 2.33 -4.68
C HIS A 70 -10.44 1.52 -5.11
N VAL A 71 -9.75 1.96 -6.17
CA VAL A 71 -8.42 1.43 -6.56
C VAL A 71 -7.39 2.03 -5.62
N LYS A 72 -6.85 1.21 -4.72
CA LYS A 72 -5.89 1.66 -3.71
C LYS A 72 -4.55 2.06 -4.30
N GLY A 73 -3.95 3.11 -3.74
CA GLY A 73 -2.56 3.49 -3.99
C GLY A 73 -1.61 2.84 -3.00
N PHE A 74 -0.63 2.11 -3.52
CA PHE A 74 0.42 1.43 -2.75
C PHE A 74 1.82 1.75 -3.28
N GLY A 75 2.85 1.51 -2.46
CA GLY A 75 4.22 1.45 -2.94
C GLY A 75 5.20 0.96 -1.89
N TRP A 76 6.34 0.44 -2.35
CA TRP A 76 7.50 0.24 -1.50
C TRP A 76 8.29 1.53 -1.44
N TYR A 77 8.30 2.15 -0.26
CA TYR A 77 8.84 3.48 -0.02
C TYR A 77 10.21 3.39 0.66
N GLY A 78 11.24 3.74 -0.12
CA GLY A 78 12.63 3.81 0.33
C GLY A 78 12.99 5.18 0.91
N ASN A 79 14.20 5.25 1.50
CA ASN A 79 14.83 6.51 1.94
C ASN A 79 13.97 7.38 2.89
N TRP A 80 13.12 6.74 3.69
CA TRP A 80 12.29 7.43 4.67
C TRP A 80 13.11 7.93 5.87
N THR A 81 13.24 9.25 6.00
CA THR A 81 13.95 9.88 7.12
C THR A 81 13.06 10.76 7.97
N GLY A 82 11.96 11.30 7.42
CA GLY A 82 11.13 12.30 8.10
C GLY A 82 11.89 13.60 8.43
N LYS A 83 13.03 13.87 7.78
CA LYS A 83 13.93 15.00 8.10
C LYS A 83 14.33 15.80 6.86
N GLY A 84 14.62 17.08 7.08
CA GLY A 84 15.18 17.99 6.08
C GLY A 84 14.11 18.71 5.28
N THR A 85 14.53 19.32 4.16
CA THR A 85 13.65 20.14 3.32
C THR A 85 13.16 19.42 2.08
N ASN A 86 13.55 18.16 1.87
CA ASN A 86 13.17 17.38 0.69
C ASN A 86 11.88 16.58 0.96
N PRO A 87 10.74 16.93 0.31
CA PRO A 87 9.49 16.22 0.52
C PRO A 87 9.55 14.73 0.17
N GLN A 88 10.48 14.32 -0.70
CA GLN A 88 10.69 12.91 -1.06
C GLN A 88 10.94 12.01 0.15
N ASN A 89 11.43 12.53 1.29
CA ASN A 89 11.82 11.75 2.46
C ASN A 89 10.75 11.67 3.56
N TYR A 90 9.53 12.16 3.30
CA TYR A 90 8.41 12.22 4.24
C TYR A 90 7.19 11.40 3.79
N LEU A 91 6.68 10.53 4.66
CA LEU A 91 5.41 9.83 4.48
C LEU A 91 4.25 10.82 4.33
N LYS A 92 4.22 11.88 5.15
CA LYS A 92 3.14 12.86 5.09
C LYS A 92 3.10 13.64 3.76
N MET A 93 4.21 13.66 3.01
CA MET A 93 4.33 14.36 1.74
C MET A 93 4.04 13.46 0.52
N LEU A 94 3.76 12.17 0.72
CA LEU A 94 3.27 11.29 -0.34
C LEU A 94 1.96 11.82 -0.95
N PRO A 95 1.60 11.45 -2.18
CA PRO A 95 0.31 11.84 -2.76
C PRO A 95 -0.86 11.47 -1.84
N ASP A 96 -1.88 12.33 -1.75
CA ASP A 96 -3.03 12.11 -0.87
C ASP A 96 -3.85 10.87 -1.29
N SER A 97 -3.71 10.44 -2.55
CA SER A 97 -4.27 9.20 -3.09
C SER A 97 -3.54 7.91 -2.70
N VAL A 98 -2.41 7.98 -1.97
CA VAL A 98 -1.71 6.78 -1.47
C VAL A 98 -2.35 6.28 -0.19
N ASP A 99 -2.90 5.06 -0.22
CA ASP A 99 -3.59 4.42 0.90
C ASP A 99 -2.65 3.93 1.99
N PHE A 100 -1.64 3.16 1.57
CA PHE A 100 -0.66 2.58 2.47
C PHE A 100 0.64 2.29 1.75
N VAL A 101 1.73 2.12 2.50
CA VAL A 101 3.06 1.85 1.95
C VAL A 101 3.77 0.76 2.73
N SER A 102 4.69 0.08 2.06
CA SER A 102 5.66 -0.82 2.66
C SER A 102 7.00 -0.11 2.79
N LEU A 103 7.54 -0.04 4.00
CA LEU A 103 8.76 0.71 4.29
C LEU A 103 10.00 -0.09 3.86
N TRP A 104 10.53 0.20 2.68
CA TRP A 104 11.68 -0.51 2.13
C TRP A 104 12.97 -0.12 2.84
N GLY A 105 13.55 -1.07 3.58
CA GLY A 105 14.79 -0.89 4.34
C GLY A 105 14.63 -0.49 5.81
N ALA A 106 13.43 -0.07 6.26
CA ALA A 106 13.18 0.20 7.67
C ALA A 106 13.06 -1.11 8.46
N ARG A 107 13.72 -1.21 9.62
CA ARG A 107 13.75 -2.41 10.48
C ARG A 107 13.46 -2.12 11.96
N GLY A 108 13.02 -0.91 12.27
CA GLY A 108 12.87 -0.39 13.64
C GLY A 108 13.86 0.72 13.96
N TYR A 109 14.07 1.00 15.26
CA TYR A 109 14.90 2.10 15.78
C TYR A 109 14.54 3.46 15.17
N LEU A 110 13.24 3.74 15.07
CA LEU A 110 12.75 4.98 14.47
C LEU A 110 13.25 6.19 15.26
N SER A 111 13.75 7.19 14.53
CA SER A 111 14.02 8.52 15.07
C SER A 111 12.72 9.24 15.48
N ASP A 112 12.83 10.28 16.29
CA ASP A 112 11.64 11.01 16.75
C ASP A 112 10.93 11.71 15.58
N GLU A 113 11.68 12.13 14.56
CA GLU A 113 11.14 12.74 13.35
C GLU A 113 10.43 11.72 12.46
N GLN A 114 10.92 10.49 12.34
CA GLN A 114 10.19 9.40 11.70
C GLN A 114 8.88 9.09 12.46
N LYS A 115 8.91 9.06 13.80
CA LYS A 115 7.69 8.84 14.59
C LYS A 115 6.67 9.97 14.38
N ALA A 116 7.12 11.22 14.32
CA ALA A 116 6.24 12.37 14.08
C ALA A 116 5.65 12.38 12.67
N ASP A 117 6.47 12.10 11.65
CA ASP A 117 6.02 11.96 10.26
C ASP A 117 5.02 10.81 10.09
N LEU A 118 5.29 9.65 10.69
CA LEU A 118 4.36 8.51 10.72
C LEU A 118 3.04 8.89 11.41
N LYS A 119 3.10 9.53 12.57
CA LYS A 119 1.90 9.96 13.31
C LYS A 119 1.03 10.89 12.48
N PHE A 120 1.62 11.88 11.81
CA PHE A 120 0.88 12.77 10.93
C PHE A 120 0.25 12.00 9.75
N PHE A 121 1.01 11.12 9.11
CA PHE A 121 0.51 10.29 8.01
C PHE A 121 -0.69 9.45 8.44
N GLN A 122 -0.65 8.87 9.63
CA GLN A 122 -1.75 8.08 10.22
C GLN A 122 -2.96 8.93 10.58
N GLU A 123 -2.78 9.95 11.42
CA GLU A 123 -3.89 10.67 12.06
C GLU A 123 -4.52 11.72 11.15
N VAL A 124 -3.70 12.45 10.38
CA VAL A 124 -4.19 13.51 9.49
C VAL A 124 -4.58 12.91 8.15
N LYS A 125 -3.66 12.21 7.47
CA LYS A 125 -3.91 11.74 6.11
C LYS A 125 -4.75 10.46 6.06
N GLY A 126 -4.75 9.66 7.13
CA GLY A 126 -5.38 8.33 7.14
C GLY A 126 -4.56 7.27 6.40
N GLY A 127 -3.25 7.52 6.22
CA GLY A 127 -2.32 6.57 5.63
C GLY A 127 -1.90 5.47 6.59
N LYS A 128 -1.42 4.35 6.04
CA LYS A 128 -0.85 3.25 6.82
C LYS A 128 0.56 2.91 6.34
N ALA A 129 1.49 2.64 7.27
CA ALA A 129 2.85 2.21 6.92
C ALA A 129 3.13 0.81 7.47
N LEU A 130 3.73 -0.05 6.66
CA LEU A 130 4.03 -1.45 7.00
C LEU A 130 5.54 -1.67 7.09
N LEU A 131 6.00 -2.44 8.07
CA LEU A 131 7.35 -3.02 7.98
C LEU A 131 7.36 -4.06 6.86
N CYS A 132 8.46 -4.16 6.12
CA CYS A 132 8.55 -5.02 4.95
C CYS A 132 9.97 -5.58 4.78
N TRP A 133 10.08 -6.89 4.58
CA TRP A 133 11.32 -7.55 4.15
C TRP A 133 11.07 -8.98 3.68
N ILE A 134 12.01 -9.49 2.87
CA ILE A 134 12.05 -10.89 2.43
C ILE A 134 12.05 -11.83 3.64
N VAL A 135 11.04 -12.70 3.74
CA VAL A 135 10.92 -13.73 4.77
C VAL A 135 11.42 -15.07 4.24
N GLN A 136 12.72 -15.17 3.99
CA GLN A 136 13.38 -16.38 3.46
C GLN A 136 13.63 -17.42 4.57
N ASP A 137 14.22 -16.95 5.67
CA ASP A 137 14.64 -17.76 6.82
C ASP A 137 13.96 -17.33 8.13
N ILE A 138 13.79 -18.25 9.07
CA ILE A 138 13.26 -17.95 10.42
C ILE A 138 14.23 -17.00 11.12
N GLY A 139 13.88 -15.72 11.27
CA GLY A 139 14.77 -14.70 11.83
C GLY A 139 15.37 -13.74 10.82
N SER A 140 14.93 -13.78 9.56
CA SER A 140 15.31 -12.82 8.53
C SER A 140 15.20 -11.38 9.05
N ALA A 141 16.20 -10.56 8.71
CA ALA A 141 16.31 -9.13 9.02
C ALA A 141 16.39 -8.69 10.50
N ILE A 142 15.94 -9.49 11.47
CA ILE A 142 15.88 -9.09 12.89
C ILE A 142 16.59 -10.05 13.86
N THR A 143 17.37 -11.01 13.34
CA THR A 143 18.29 -11.79 14.18
C THR A 143 19.30 -10.85 14.84
N PRO A 144 19.51 -10.92 16.17
CA PRO A 144 20.47 -10.06 16.85
C PRO A 144 21.88 -10.18 16.28
N GLN A 145 22.60 -9.05 16.22
CA GLN A 145 23.96 -9.04 15.69
C GLN A 145 24.86 -10.02 16.47
N GLY A 146 25.61 -10.84 15.73
CA GLY A 146 26.52 -11.83 16.30
C GLY A 146 25.86 -13.14 16.76
N LYS A 147 24.54 -13.29 16.60
CA LYS A 147 23.84 -14.56 16.83
C LYS A 147 23.69 -15.34 15.52
N ASP A 148 23.82 -16.66 15.59
CA ASP A 148 23.39 -17.56 14.52
C ASP A 148 21.85 -17.66 14.51
N MET A 149 21.27 -17.66 13.31
CA MET A 149 19.83 -17.58 13.12
C MET A 149 19.11 -18.84 13.60
N HIS A 150 19.63 -20.03 13.24
CA HIS A 150 19.05 -21.30 13.65
C HIS A 150 19.17 -21.50 15.15
N GLN A 151 20.36 -21.26 15.71
CA GLN A 151 20.58 -21.39 17.14
C GLN A 151 19.69 -20.45 17.96
N TYR A 152 19.56 -19.19 17.56
CA TYR A 152 18.77 -18.23 18.33
C TYR A 152 17.26 -18.51 18.22
N TRP A 153 16.73 -18.66 17.01
CA TRP A 153 15.28 -18.76 16.83
C TRP A 153 14.73 -20.17 17.01
N VAL A 154 15.43 -21.20 16.53
CA VAL A 154 14.94 -22.58 16.57
C VAL A 154 15.36 -23.27 17.86
N GLU A 155 16.64 -23.23 18.22
CA GLU A 155 17.13 -23.93 19.42
C GLU A 155 16.77 -23.17 20.71
N GLU A 156 17.23 -21.91 20.87
CA GLU A 156 17.04 -21.13 22.10
C GLU A 156 15.57 -20.75 22.32
N LEU A 157 14.91 -20.12 21.33
CA LEU A 157 13.53 -19.63 21.48
C LEU A 157 12.46 -20.67 21.09
N GLY A 158 12.75 -21.54 20.12
CA GLY A 158 11.84 -22.58 19.67
C GLY A 158 11.95 -23.89 20.46
N GLY A 159 13.00 -24.07 21.27
CA GLY A 159 13.26 -25.32 21.99
C GLY A 159 13.53 -26.52 21.06
N GLY A 160 14.18 -26.26 19.92
CA GLY A 160 14.47 -27.25 18.87
C GLY A 160 13.33 -27.50 17.88
N ASP A 161 12.19 -26.80 18.01
CA ASP A 161 11.04 -26.91 17.10
C ASP A 161 10.98 -25.71 16.15
N PRO A 162 11.20 -25.88 14.84
CA PRO A 162 11.14 -24.80 13.86
C PRO A 162 9.78 -24.09 13.79
N VAL A 163 8.66 -24.78 14.08
CA VAL A 163 7.34 -24.14 14.09
C VAL A 163 7.25 -23.16 15.26
N LYS A 164 7.74 -23.54 16.44
CA LYS A 164 7.83 -22.63 17.60
C LYS A 164 8.83 -21.50 17.35
N GLY A 165 9.93 -21.78 16.64
CA GLY A 165 10.85 -20.74 16.19
C GLY A 165 10.18 -19.70 15.28
N SER A 166 9.35 -20.14 14.33
CA SER A 166 8.53 -19.25 13.51
C SER A 166 7.54 -18.41 14.34
N ILE A 167 6.90 -19.01 15.36
CA ILE A 167 5.99 -18.29 16.27
C ILE A 167 6.76 -17.23 17.08
N ALA A 168 7.93 -17.56 17.61
CA ALA A 168 8.77 -16.61 18.34
C ALA A 168 9.22 -15.44 17.45
N TYR A 169 9.61 -15.76 16.21
CA TYR A 169 9.99 -14.78 15.20
C TYR A 169 8.82 -13.84 14.84
N ALA A 170 7.63 -14.38 14.57
CA ALA A 170 6.42 -13.57 14.33
C ALA A 170 6.10 -12.64 15.50
N ASN A 171 6.21 -13.13 16.74
CA ASN A 171 5.98 -12.29 17.92
C ASN A 171 6.97 -11.12 18.03
N ALA A 172 8.25 -11.33 17.72
CA ALA A 172 9.23 -10.25 17.74
C ALA A 172 8.95 -9.16 16.69
N ILE A 173 8.37 -9.53 15.55
CA ILE A 173 7.89 -8.59 14.54
C ILE A 173 6.72 -7.78 15.12
N CYS A 174 5.70 -8.44 15.69
CA CYS A 174 4.58 -7.77 16.33
C CYS A 174 5.03 -6.82 17.46
N ASP A 175 5.99 -7.23 18.29
CA ASP A 175 6.53 -6.39 19.36
C ASP A 175 7.18 -5.10 18.80
N THR A 176 7.88 -5.22 17.67
CA THR A 176 8.48 -4.06 16.99
C THR A 176 7.42 -3.13 16.41
N ILE A 177 6.40 -3.71 15.77
CA ILE A 177 5.26 -2.99 15.20
C ILE A 177 4.50 -2.22 16.29
N GLU A 178 4.22 -2.87 17.42
CA GLU A 178 3.52 -2.27 18.56
C GLU A 178 4.37 -1.17 19.22
N LYS A 179 5.67 -1.41 19.43
CA LYS A 179 6.60 -0.45 20.03
C LYS A 179 6.67 0.87 19.27
N TYR A 180 6.65 0.82 17.94
CA TYR A 180 6.77 1.99 17.08
C TYR A 180 5.44 2.46 16.48
N ASN A 181 4.33 1.84 16.88
CA ASN A 181 3.00 2.09 16.34
C ASN A 181 2.91 2.03 14.80
N ILE A 182 3.59 1.07 14.17
CA ILE A 182 3.55 0.86 12.72
C ILE A 182 2.28 0.10 12.34
N ASP A 183 1.65 0.39 11.20
CA ASP A 183 0.31 -0.14 10.89
C ASP A 183 0.25 -1.61 10.51
N GLY A 184 1.37 -2.34 10.43
CA GLY A 184 1.34 -3.75 10.07
C GLY A 184 2.64 -4.29 9.50
N PHE A 185 2.52 -5.43 8.81
CA PHE A 185 3.62 -6.15 8.19
C PHE A 185 3.29 -6.57 6.76
N ASP A 186 4.27 -6.45 5.88
CA ASP A 186 4.28 -6.96 4.51
C ASP A 186 5.30 -8.11 4.41
N ILE A 187 4.78 -9.31 4.14
CA ILE A 187 5.57 -10.52 3.95
C ILE A 187 5.99 -10.59 2.48
N ASP A 188 7.23 -10.19 2.20
CA ASP A 188 7.86 -10.43 0.90
C ASP A 188 8.26 -11.92 0.83
N TYR A 189 7.49 -12.70 0.07
CA TYR A 189 7.58 -14.16 0.01
C TYR A 189 7.85 -14.66 -1.40
N GLU A 190 9.13 -14.92 -1.69
CA GLU A 190 9.60 -15.20 -3.05
C GLU A 190 10.43 -16.51 -3.17
N PRO A 191 9.96 -17.67 -2.65
CA PRO A 191 10.71 -18.92 -2.74
C PRO A 191 11.03 -19.35 -4.19
N GLY A 192 10.17 -19.00 -5.14
CA GLY A 192 10.32 -19.26 -6.57
C GLY A 192 11.19 -18.26 -7.32
N TYR A 193 11.61 -17.17 -6.68
CA TYR A 193 12.51 -16.15 -7.27
C TYR A 193 13.90 -16.13 -6.62
N GLY A 194 14.28 -17.22 -5.96
CA GLY A 194 15.61 -17.39 -5.37
C GLY A 194 15.68 -17.15 -3.87
N HIS A 195 14.56 -16.81 -3.22
CA HIS A 195 14.47 -16.56 -1.78
C HIS A 195 13.82 -17.71 -1.02
N SER A 196 14.20 -18.95 -1.35
CA SER A 196 13.82 -20.13 -0.56
C SER A 196 14.79 -20.34 0.60
N GLY A 197 14.28 -20.69 1.78
CA GLY A 197 15.07 -20.92 2.97
C GLY A 197 14.37 -21.77 4.01
N THR A 198 14.72 -21.55 5.27
CA THR A 198 14.24 -22.33 6.42
C THR A 198 12.76 -22.11 6.72
N ILE A 199 12.13 -21.04 6.24
CA ILE A 199 10.68 -20.83 6.31
C ILE A 199 10.02 -20.75 4.93
N ALA A 200 10.68 -20.12 3.95
CA ALA A 200 10.16 -19.99 2.59
C ALA A 200 10.45 -21.20 1.70
N ASN A 201 9.40 -21.79 1.12
CA ASN A 201 9.48 -22.85 0.14
C ASN A 201 8.22 -22.87 -0.74
N GLY A 202 8.23 -23.68 -1.80
CA GLY A 202 7.13 -23.76 -2.77
C GLY A 202 5.93 -24.64 -2.36
N GLN A 203 5.84 -25.10 -1.11
CA GLN A 203 4.65 -25.81 -0.64
C GLN A 203 3.52 -24.82 -0.37
N GLU A 204 2.27 -25.25 -0.58
CA GLU A 204 1.10 -24.50 -0.14
C GLU A 204 1.19 -24.18 1.36
N ILE A 205 0.92 -22.93 1.71
CA ILE A 205 0.90 -22.48 3.10
C ILE A 205 -0.43 -22.92 3.71
N SER A 206 -0.38 -24.03 4.43
CA SER A 206 -1.52 -24.64 5.11
C SER A 206 -1.05 -25.51 6.28
N PRO A 207 -1.97 -25.93 7.18
CA PRO A 207 -1.64 -26.86 8.26
C PRO A 207 -1.08 -28.22 7.81
N LYS A 208 -1.16 -28.56 6.52
CA LYS A 208 -0.66 -29.81 5.94
C LYS A 208 0.51 -29.62 4.95
N GLY A 209 0.79 -28.39 4.54
CA GLY A 209 1.89 -28.02 3.66
C GLY A 209 3.02 -27.35 4.44
N ASN A 210 3.27 -26.06 4.15
CA ASN A 210 4.26 -25.27 4.87
C ASN A 210 3.75 -24.84 6.27
N THR A 211 3.82 -25.75 7.23
CA THR A 211 3.34 -25.54 8.61
C THR A 211 4.08 -24.43 9.36
N LYS A 212 5.35 -24.17 9.01
CA LYS A 212 6.15 -23.09 9.62
C LYS A 212 5.63 -21.72 9.20
N MET A 213 5.37 -21.53 7.91
CA MET A 213 4.80 -20.28 7.40
C MET A 213 3.33 -20.13 7.81
N GLN A 214 2.58 -21.24 7.91
CA GLN A 214 1.23 -21.22 8.46
C GLN A 214 1.21 -20.63 9.88
N ALA A 215 2.02 -21.19 10.79
CA ALA A 215 2.08 -20.72 12.18
C ALA A 215 2.58 -19.27 12.29
N PHE A 216 3.50 -18.86 11.41
CA PHE A 216 3.97 -17.48 11.31
C PHE A 216 2.83 -16.51 10.96
N ILE A 217 2.06 -16.80 9.91
CA ILE A 217 0.92 -15.98 9.47
C ILE A 217 -0.19 -15.96 10.53
N GLU A 218 -0.53 -17.11 11.12
CA GLU A 218 -1.52 -17.20 12.19
C GLU A 218 -1.14 -16.32 13.39
N THR A 219 0.14 -16.36 13.79
CA THR A 219 0.65 -15.56 14.92
C THR A 219 0.58 -14.06 14.62
N LEU A 220 1.05 -13.63 13.44
CA LEU A 220 0.96 -12.23 13.02
C LEU A 220 -0.50 -11.77 12.97
N SER A 221 -1.36 -12.52 12.30
CA SER A 221 -2.77 -12.18 12.15
C SER A 221 -3.49 -12.09 13.50
N ALA A 222 -3.22 -13.02 14.43
CA ALA A 222 -3.84 -13.06 15.75
C ALA A 222 -3.52 -11.81 16.61
N ARG A 223 -2.35 -11.19 16.42
CA ARG A 223 -1.96 -9.98 17.14
C ARG A 223 -2.31 -8.70 16.39
N LEU A 224 -2.04 -8.66 15.08
CA LEU A 224 -2.15 -7.44 14.29
C LEU A 224 -3.61 -7.09 13.96
N ARG A 225 -4.42 -8.06 13.52
CA ARG A 225 -5.77 -7.76 13.00
C ARG A 225 -6.74 -7.28 14.08
N PRO A 226 -6.81 -7.88 15.29
CA PRO A 226 -7.65 -7.35 16.36
C PRO A 226 -7.25 -5.93 16.81
N ALA A 227 -6.00 -5.53 16.57
CA ALA A 227 -5.50 -4.19 16.84
C ALA A 227 -5.78 -3.18 15.70
N GLY A 228 -6.48 -3.58 14.64
CA GLY A 228 -6.74 -2.74 13.46
C GLY A 228 -5.52 -2.50 12.57
N ARG A 229 -4.47 -3.33 12.73
CA ARG A 229 -3.26 -3.34 11.90
C ARG A 229 -3.45 -4.31 10.72
N MET A 230 -2.66 -4.10 9.68
CA MET A 230 -2.69 -4.85 8.43
C MET A 230 -1.68 -5.99 8.43
N LEU A 231 -2.04 -7.08 7.77
CA LEU A 231 -1.10 -8.12 7.36
C LEU A 231 -1.25 -8.33 5.86
N VAL A 232 -0.19 -8.07 5.09
CA VAL A 232 -0.20 -8.25 3.63
C VAL A 232 0.93 -9.21 3.22
N MET A 233 0.83 -9.74 2.01
CA MET A 233 1.83 -10.65 1.46
C MET A 233 2.11 -10.28 0.01
N ASP A 234 3.38 -10.05 -0.29
CA ASP A 234 3.88 -9.76 -1.61
C ASP A 234 4.76 -10.92 -2.15
N GLY A 235 5.08 -10.92 -3.44
CA GLY A 235 5.85 -12.00 -4.06
C GLY A 235 4.93 -13.05 -4.66
N GLN A 236 4.75 -14.13 -3.89
CA GLN A 236 3.96 -15.30 -4.27
C GLN A 236 2.80 -15.57 -3.29
N PRO A 237 1.86 -14.62 -3.12
CA PRO A 237 0.66 -14.85 -2.30
C PRO A 237 -0.25 -15.95 -2.87
N ASP A 238 -0.04 -16.38 -4.12
CA ASP A 238 -0.71 -17.53 -4.72
C ASP A 238 -0.44 -18.86 -4.00
N LEU A 239 0.64 -18.94 -3.21
CA LEU A 239 0.99 -20.10 -2.39
C LEU A 239 0.16 -20.22 -1.11
N LEU A 240 -0.68 -19.23 -0.77
CA LEU A 240 -1.62 -19.33 0.34
C LEU A 240 -2.71 -20.35 0.04
N SER A 241 -3.06 -21.20 1.02
CA SER A 241 -4.31 -21.93 0.96
C SER A 241 -5.52 -20.99 1.07
N THR A 242 -6.70 -21.45 0.66
CA THR A 242 -7.94 -20.68 0.80
C THR A 242 -8.17 -20.22 2.23
N GLU A 243 -7.99 -21.08 3.22
CA GLU A 243 -8.21 -20.72 4.63
C GLU A 243 -7.16 -19.74 5.15
N THR A 244 -5.88 -19.93 4.80
CA THR A 244 -4.81 -19.01 5.21
C THR A 244 -4.95 -17.63 4.55
N SER A 245 -5.45 -17.57 3.32
CA SER A 245 -5.68 -16.31 2.59
C SER A 245 -6.67 -15.37 3.29
N LYS A 246 -7.58 -15.91 4.12
CA LYS A 246 -8.52 -15.14 4.95
C LYS A 246 -7.81 -14.31 6.03
N LEU A 247 -6.56 -14.65 6.36
CA LEU A 247 -5.73 -13.96 7.35
C LEU A 247 -4.92 -12.80 6.77
N ILE A 248 -4.87 -12.69 5.44
CA ILE A 248 -4.11 -11.68 4.70
C ILE A 248 -5.08 -10.61 4.21
N ASP A 249 -4.73 -9.34 4.28
CA ASP A 249 -5.59 -8.22 3.87
C ASP A 249 -5.39 -7.85 2.39
N HIS A 250 -4.18 -8.00 1.84
CA HIS A 250 -3.89 -7.80 0.40
C HIS A 250 -2.87 -8.80 -0.15
N TYR A 251 -3.05 -9.18 -1.41
CA TYR A 251 -2.15 -10.01 -2.20
C TYR A 251 -1.43 -9.11 -3.20
N ILE A 252 -0.14 -8.88 -3.00
CA ILE A 252 0.61 -7.88 -3.77
C ILE A 252 1.51 -8.62 -4.76
N TYR A 253 1.39 -8.30 -6.05
CA TYR A 253 2.15 -8.98 -7.10
C TYR A 253 3.13 -8.02 -7.78
N GLN A 254 4.36 -8.47 -7.94
CA GLN A 254 5.41 -7.83 -8.74
C GLN A 254 5.14 -8.05 -10.22
N ALA A 255 4.22 -7.28 -10.81
CA ALA A 255 3.91 -7.33 -12.24
C ALA A 255 4.90 -6.47 -13.06
N TYR A 256 6.19 -6.64 -12.80
CA TYR A 256 7.22 -5.72 -13.29
C TYR A 256 7.42 -5.79 -14.81
N TRP A 257 7.35 -6.99 -15.37
CA TRP A 257 7.83 -7.27 -16.74
C TRP A 257 6.76 -7.84 -17.66
N GLU A 258 5.55 -8.03 -17.15
CA GLU A 258 4.39 -8.45 -17.93
C GLU A 258 4.08 -7.38 -18.98
N SER A 259 4.14 -7.76 -20.26
CA SER A 259 4.08 -6.81 -21.39
C SER A 259 2.68 -6.54 -21.94
N ASN A 260 1.64 -7.17 -21.38
CA ASN A 260 0.26 -6.99 -21.81
C ASN A 260 -0.73 -7.40 -20.72
N THR A 261 -1.96 -6.91 -20.82
CA THR A 261 -3.04 -7.12 -19.83
C THR A 261 -3.29 -8.61 -19.57
N ASN A 262 -3.31 -9.45 -20.61
CA ASN A 262 -3.59 -10.88 -20.44
C ASN A 262 -2.50 -11.60 -19.65
N SER A 263 -1.23 -11.22 -19.84
CA SER A 263 -0.11 -11.76 -19.05
C SER A 263 -0.23 -11.38 -17.57
N VAL A 264 -0.67 -10.16 -17.27
CA VAL A 264 -0.92 -9.71 -15.89
C VAL A 264 -2.09 -10.48 -15.28
N ILE A 265 -3.23 -10.55 -15.97
CA ILE A 265 -4.40 -11.32 -15.52
C ILE A 265 -4.02 -12.77 -15.24
N ARG A 266 -3.22 -13.41 -16.10
CA ARG A 266 -2.75 -14.79 -15.86
C ARG A 266 -1.92 -14.92 -14.59
N LYS A 267 -1.14 -13.90 -14.24
CA LYS A 267 -0.30 -13.89 -13.03
C LYS A 267 -1.11 -13.76 -11.74
N ILE A 268 -2.23 -13.04 -11.78
CA ILE A 268 -3.00 -12.72 -10.57
C ILE A 268 -4.30 -13.51 -10.42
N ASN A 269 -4.71 -14.27 -11.44
CA ASN A 269 -5.97 -15.01 -11.43
C ASN A 269 -5.87 -16.26 -10.53
N HIS A 270 -6.15 -16.03 -9.24
CA HIS A 270 -6.07 -17.03 -8.18
C HIS A 270 -7.41 -17.12 -7.42
N PRO A 271 -8.45 -17.74 -8.02
CA PRO A 271 -9.81 -17.76 -7.46
C PRO A 271 -9.95 -18.57 -6.16
N HIS A 272 -8.90 -19.29 -5.75
CA HIS A 272 -8.85 -19.97 -4.46
C HIS A 272 -8.56 -19.02 -3.29
N LEU A 273 -8.02 -17.83 -3.55
CA LEU A 273 -7.77 -16.82 -2.52
C LEU A 273 -9.07 -16.06 -2.19
N GLU A 274 -9.30 -15.81 -0.90
CA GLU A 274 -10.48 -15.08 -0.40
C GLU A 274 -10.52 -13.68 -1.02
N ASP A 275 -11.64 -13.30 -1.64
CA ASP A 275 -11.89 -11.99 -2.28
C ASP A 275 -10.71 -11.48 -3.14
N TRP A 276 -10.09 -12.39 -3.90
CA TRP A 276 -8.85 -12.12 -4.64
C TRP A 276 -8.92 -10.89 -5.53
N GLU A 277 -10.04 -10.66 -6.22
CA GLU A 277 -10.16 -9.52 -7.15
C GLU A 277 -10.03 -8.16 -6.45
N ARG A 278 -10.56 -8.04 -5.23
CA ARG A 278 -10.54 -6.78 -4.47
C ARG A 278 -9.36 -6.65 -3.52
N LYS A 279 -8.74 -7.77 -3.15
CA LYS A 279 -7.54 -7.80 -2.30
C LYS A 279 -6.24 -7.80 -3.10
N THR A 280 -6.29 -8.01 -4.42
CA THR A 280 -5.10 -7.99 -5.27
C THR A 280 -4.62 -6.56 -5.54
N ILE A 281 -3.31 -6.34 -5.36
CA ILE A 281 -2.59 -5.15 -5.80
C ILE A 281 -1.53 -5.57 -6.82
N ILE A 282 -1.43 -4.87 -7.93
CA ILE A 282 -0.42 -5.10 -8.96
C ILE A 282 0.56 -3.94 -9.04
N THR A 283 1.83 -4.25 -9.13
CA THR A 283 2.89 -3.24 -8.98
C THR A 283 3.82 -3.18 -10.18
N ALA A 284 4.30 -1.98 -10.47
CA ALA A 284 5.31 -1.73 -11.50
C ALA A 284 6.68 -1.45 -10.85
N GLU A 285 7.73 -1.82 -11.56
CA GLU A 285 9.12 -1.58 -11.17
C GLU A 285 9.47 -0.10 -11.46
N PHE A 286 9.86 0.67 -10.44
CA PHE A 286 10.19 2.10 -10.59
C PHE A 286 11.64 2.46 -10.28
N GLU A 287 12.48 1.56 -9.77
CA GLU A 287 13.93 1.80 -9.69
C GLU A 287 14.49 2.07 -11.10
N GLN A 288 14.00 1.35 -12.11
CA GLN A 288 14.32 1.52 -13.53
C GLN A 288 13.20 2.27 -14.28
N GLY A 289 11.93 1.96 -13.98
CA GLY A 289 10.78 2.42 -14.75
C GLY A 289 10.26 3.83 -14.42
N TRP A 290 10.81 4.54 -13.43
CA TRP A 290 10.21 5.81 -12.96
C TRP A 290 10.11 6.89 -14.05
N ARG A 291 11.02 6.96 -15.02
CA ARG A 291 10.95 7.99 -16.09
C ARG A 291 9.83 7.74 -17.10
N THR A 292 9.40 6.48 -17.21
CA THR A 292 8.50 6.01 -18.26
C THR A 292 7.20 5.42 -17.73
N GLY A 293 7.01 5.40 -16.41
CA GLY A 293 5.84 4.83 -15.74
C GLY A 293 5.75 3.32 -15.95
N GLY A 294 6.88 2.63 -15.79
CA GLY A 294 7.05 1.20 -16.07
C GLY A 294 7.69 0.94 -17.45
N ILE A 295 7.50 -0.27 -17.97
CA ILE A 295 8.08 -0.70 -19.25
C ILE A 295 7.48 0.08 -20.44
N THR A 296 8.31 0.36 -21.45
CA THR A 296 7.94 1.19 -22.62
C THR A 296 7.25 0.41 -23.74
N TYR A 297 7.18 -0.91 -23.63
CA TYR A 297 6.63 -1.82 -24.63
C TYR A 297 5.36 -2.54 -24.14
N TYR A 298 4.64 -1.94 -23.20
CA TYR A 298 3.38 -2.46 -22.70
C TYR A 298 2.24 -2.33 -23.73
N SER A 299 1.39 -3.34 -23.83
CA SER A 299 0.19 -3.35 -24.68
C SER A 299 -1.05 -3.65 -23.85
N SER A 300 -1.88 -2.63 -23.62
CA SER A 300 -3.22 -2.84 -23.06
C SER A 300 -4.10 -3.61 -24.04
N SER A 301 -4.83 -4.63 -23.57
CA SER A 301 -5.82 -5.36 -24.39
C SER A 301 -7.21 -4.69 -24.37
N VAL A 302 -7.45 -3.78 -23.42
CA VAL A 302 -8.76 -3.17 -23.17
C VAL A 302 -8.80 -1.67 -23.48
N ARG A 303 -7.64 -0.97 -23.44
CA ARG A 303 -7.52 0.47 -23.66
C ARG A 303 -6.52 0.76 -24.78
N PRO A 304 -6.94 0.71 -26.05
CA PRO A 304 -6.06 0.95 -27.19
C PRO A 304 -5.45 2.36 -27.18
N GLU A 305 -6.05 3.32 -26.49
CA GLU A 305 -5.50 4.67 -26.28
C GLU A 305 -4.23 4.68 -25.42
N PHE A 306 -3.97 3.64 -24.62
CA PHE A 306 -2.72 3.50 -23.87
C PHE A 306 -1.59 2.90 -24.70
N ARG A 307 -1.85 2.54 -25.96
CA ARG A 307 -0.83 1.93 -26.81
C ARG A 307 0.27 2.95 -27.14
N TYR A 308 1.53 2.58 -26.87
CA TYR A 308 2.73 3.37 -27.17
C TYR A 308 2.88 4.69 -26.41
N ILE A 309 2.17 4.89 -25.29
CA ILE A 309 2.42 6.03 -24.39
C ILE A 309 3.26 5.60 -23.19
N TYR A 310 4.06 6.52 -22.64
CA TYR A 310 4.66 6.32 -21.32
C TYR A 310 3.56 6.26 -20.26
N GLY A 311 3.76 5.41 -19.25
CA GLY A 311 2.80 5.12 -18.20
C GLY A 311 1.79 4.03 -18.55
N ALA A 312 1.76 3.54 -19.79
CA ALA A 312 0.76 2.58 -20.26
C ALA A 312 0.60 1.35 -19.36
N GLN A 313 1.70 0.81 -18.83
CA GLN A 313 1.68 -0.32 -17.89
C GLN A 313 0.86 0.02 -16.64
N LEU A 314 1.28 1.06 -15.91
CA LEU A 314 0.62 1.43 -14.66
C LEU A 314 -0.82 1.95 -14.87
N PHE A 315 -1.09 2.59 -16.00
CA PHE A 315 -2.42 3.07 -16.36
C PHE A 315 -3.39 1.92 -16.67
N ASP A 316 -2.92 0.91 -17.42
CA ASP A 316 -3.70 -0.31 -17.63
C ASP A 316 -3.99 -1.00 -16.30
N TYR A 317 -2.97 -1.07 -15.42
CA TYR A 317 -3.11 -1.71 -14.11
C TYR A 317 -4.21 -1.05 -13.29
N ALA A 318 -4.18 0.29 -13.18
CA ALA A 318 -5.16 1.02 -12.37
C ALA A 318 -6.59 0.91 -12.89
N THR A 319 -6.76 0.54 -14.15
CA THR A 319 -8.04 0.54 -14.85
C THR A 319 -8.48 -0.86 -15.29
N MET A 320 -7.81 -1.89 -14.77
CA MET A 320 -8.00 -3.29 -15.12
C MET A 320 -9.27 -3.84 -14.50
N ASP A 321 -10.21 -4.26 -15.34
CA ASP A 321 -11.37 -5.05 -14.93
C ASP A 321 -11.01 -6.54 -14.97
N LEU A 322 -11.32 -7.25 -13.89
CA LEU A 322 -11.02 -8.65 -13.64
C LEU A 322 -12.15 -9.56 -14.15
N PRO A 323 -11.99 -10.90 -14.18
CA PRO A 323 -12.93 -11.81 -14.84
C PRO A 323 -14.40 -11.68 -14.41
N SER A 324 -14.70 -11.27 -13.17
CA SER A 324 -16.08 -11.01 -12.73
C SER A 324 -16.67 -9.68 -13.22
N GLY A 325 -15.85 -8.84 -13.84
CA GLY A 325 -16.13 -7.45 -14.17
C GLY A 325 -15.83 -6.47 -13.03
N LYS A 326 -15.31 -6.93 -11.89
CA LYS A 326 -14.82 -6.06 -10.82
C LYS A 326 -13.51 -5.39 -11.21
N ARG A 327 -13.30 -4.15 -10.78
CA ARG A 327 -12.02 -3.44 -10.87
C ARG A 327 -10.98 -4.11 -9.96
N ILE A 328 -9.70 -4.03 -10.33
CA ILE A 328 -8.57 -4.40 -9.47
C ILE A 328 -8.59 -3.72 -8.09
N GLY A 329 -8.13 -4.41 -7.05
CA GLY A 329 -8.04 -3.90 -5.68
C GLY A 329 -7.18 -2.65 -5.52
N GLY A 330 -6.02 -2.64 -6.18
CA GLY A 330 -5.12 -1.49 -6.16
C GLY A 330 -3.93 -1.63 -7.09
N ILE A 331 -3.09 -0.60 -7.09
CA ILE A 331 -1.83 -0.57 -7.82
C ILE A 331 -0.70 -0.03 -6.95
N GLY A 332 0.54 -0.30 -7.32
CA GLY A 332 1.67 0.34 -6.69
C GLY A 332 2.96 0.37 -7.48
N THR A 333 4.01 0.89 -6.84
CA THR A 333 5.32 1.08 -7.45
C THR A 333 6.44 0.67 -6.49
N TYR A 334 7.44 -0.05 -7.01
CA TYR A 334 8.66 -0.41 -6.28
C TYR A 334 9.69 0.70 -6.36
N HIS A 335 10.26 1.14 -5.23
CA HIS A 335 10.98 2.42 -5.13
C HIS A 335 10.10 3.60 -5.56
N MET A 336 8.91 3.71 -4.96
CA MET A 336 7.91 4.70 -5.34
C MET A 336 8.42 6.14 -5.27
N GLU A 337 9.38 6.41 -4.39
CA GLU A 337 10.01 7.72 -4.23
C GLU A 337 10.80 8.17 -5.46
N TYR A 338 11.14 7.26 -6.39
CA TYR A 338 11.80 7.64 -7.64
C TYR A 338 10.85 8.41 -8.57
N ASP A 339 9.53 8.24 -8.43
CA ASP A 339 8.52 9.03 -9.16
C ASP A 339 8.49 10.49 -8.68
N PHE A 340 9.07 10.81 -7.52
CA PHE A 340 9.12 12.20 -7.02
C PHE A 340 9.86 13.15 -7.97
N ALA A 341 10.88 12.64 -8.68
CA ALA A 341 11.71 13.44 -9.58
C ALA A 341 11.06 13.72 -10.95
N ASN A 342 9.89 13.14 -11.22
CA ASN A 342 9.11 13.51 -12.40
C ASN A 342 8.41 14.85 -12.23
N GLU A 343 7.94 15.40 -13.34
CA GLU A 343 7.11 16.61 -13.37
C GLU A 343 5.70 16.28 -13.91
N PRO A 344 4.65 16.45 -13.10
CA PRO A 344 4.68 16.80 -11.66
C PRO A 344 5.26 15.66 -10.78
N SER A 345 5.70 15.96 -9.55
CA SER A 345 6.18 14.92 -8.63
C SER A 345 5.13 13.84 -8.37
N TYR A 346 5.56 12.57 -8.39
CA TYR A 346 4.68 11.39 -8.38
C TYR A 346 3.75 11.30 -9.60
N LYS A 347 4.22 11.79 -10.76
CA LYS A 347 3.45 11.87 -12.01
C LYS A 347 2.67 10.60 -12.30
N TRP A 348 3.35 9.47 -12.32
CA TRP A 348 2.77 8.23 -12.84
C TRP A 348 1.78 7.64 -11.86
N LEU A 349 2.12 7.57 -10.58
CA LEU A 349 1.22 7.04 -9.56
C LEU A 349 -0.05 7.90 -9.42
N ARG A 350 0.10 9.24 -9.41
CA ARG A 350 -1.04 10.17 -9.39
C ARG A 350 -1.95 9.98 -10.60
N THR A 351 -1.36 9.96 -11.80
CA THR A 351 -2.13 9.81 -13.06
C THR A 351 -2.87 8.47 -13.09
N ALA A 352 -2.21 7.39 -12.69
CA ALA A 352 -2.80 6.06 -12.68
C ALA A 352 -3.99 5.98 -11.70
N LEU A 353 -3.82 6.48 -10.47
CA LEU A 353 -4.90 6.49 -9.48
C LEU A 353 -6.06 7.41 -9.86
N TYR A 354 -5.77 8.52 -10.54
CA TYR A 354 -6.83 9.33 -11.13
C TYR A 354 -7.59 8.51 -12.20
N TYR A 355 -6.89 7.85 -13.12
CA TYR A 355 -7.52 7.05 -14.17
C TYR A 355 -8.40 5.93 -13.58
N GLY A 356 -7.90 5.21 -12.58
CA GLY A 356 -8.60 4.10 -11.94
C GLY A 356 -9.83 4.51 -11.12
N ASN A 357 -9.86 5.73 -10.59
CA ASN A 357 -10.91 6.18 -9.67
C ASN A 357 -11.85 7.26 -10.23
N GLN A 358 -11.46 7.97 -11.31
CA GLN A 358 -12.25 9.08 -11.87
C GLN A 358 -12.54 8.93 -13.37
N VAL A 359 -11.53 8.75 -14.24
CA VAL A 359 -11.75 8.68 -15.71
C VAL A 359 -12.52 7.45 -16.12
N TYR A 360 -12.11 6.32 -15.56
CA TYR A 360 -12.64 5.02 -15.89
C TYR A 360 -13.22 4.40 -14.63
N PRO A 361 -14.43 4.81 -14.19
CA PRO A 361 -15.03 4.32 -12.96
C PRO A 361 -15.05 2.79 -12.94
N GLY A 362 -14.62 2.21 -11.81
CA GLY A 362 -14.63 0.77 -11.59
C GLY A 362 -15.95 0.28 -11.02
N LYS A 363 -16.25 -1.00 -11.25
CA LYS A 363 -17.25 -1.74 -10.49
C LYS A 363 -16.55 -2.44 -9.32
N PHE A 364 -16.99 -2.20 -8.09
CA PHE A 364 -16.32 -2.74 -6.89
C PHE A 364 -17.09 -3.86 -6.18
N GLU A 365 -18.36 -4.10 -6.56
CA GLU A 365 -19.27 -5.10 -5.98
C GLU A 365 -19.75 -6.14 -7.00
#